data_AF-A0A7C1I664-F1
#
_entry.id   AF-A0A7C1I664-F1
#
_cell.length_a   1.000
_cell.length_b   1.000
_cell.length_c   1.000
_cell.angle_alpha   90.00
_cell.angle_beta   90.00
_cell.angle_gamma   90.00
#
_symmetry.space_group_name_H-M   'P 1'
#
loop_
_entity.id
_entity.type
_entity.pdbx_description
1 polymer ?
#
loop_
_entity_poly.entity_id
_entity_poly.type
_entity_poly.pdbx_seq_one_letter_code
_entity_poly.pdbx_strand_id
1 'polypeptide(L)' 'MIEIDIKWNAKSIFSAVVLAVGILFYIAWGATYGVWADIGVYSLTIILVAFGAAGLLLSWTPDKEEQHVSKKRR' A
#
# COMPACT_ATOMS: atom_id res chain seq x y z
N MET A 1 -17.02 3.96 15.87
CA MET A 1 -15.63 3.92 16.38
C MET A 1 -14.98 2.76 15.66
N ILE A 2 -14.11 3.02 14.68
CA ILE A 2 -13.50 1.95 13.87
C ILE A 2 -12.31 1.44 14.67
N GLU A 3 -12.41 0.24 15.25
CA GLU A 3 -11.27 -0.47 15.84
C GLU A 3 -10.52 -1.19 14.73
N ILE A 4 -9.31 -0.71 14.42
CA ILE A 4 -8.44 -1.29 13.40
C ILE A 4 -7.47 -2.22 14.14
N ASP A 5 -7.76 -3.52 14.13
CA ASP A 5 -6.85 -4.54 14.68
C ASP A 5 -5.74 -4.81 13.64
N ILE A 6 -4.65 -4.02 13.72
CA ILE A 6 -3.54 -4.09 12.75
C ILE A 6 -2.68 -5.31 13.08
N LYS A 7 -2.93 -6.41 12.37
CA LYS A 7 -2.08 -7.61 12.43
C LYS A 7 -0.85 -7.40 11.53
N TRP A 8 0.24 -6.89 12.10
CA TRP A 8 1.48 -6.56 11.39
C TRP A 8 2.18 -7.80 10.82
N ASN A 9 1.83 -8.16 9.58
CA ASN A 9 2.55 -9.15 8.78
C ASN A 9 3.64 -8.47 7.95
N ALA A 10 4.72 -9.20 7.63
CA ALA A 10 5.81 -8.70 6.78
C ALA A 10 5.31 -8.11 5.45
N LYS A 11 4.28 -8.71 4.84
CA LYS A 11 3.62 -8.20 3.63
C LYS A 11 2.93 -6.84 3.86
N SER A 12 2.25 -6.68 4.99
CA SER A 12 1.54 -5.45 5.34
C SER A 12 2.52 -4.31 5.67
N ILE A 13 3.61 -4.62 6.39
CA ILE A 13 4.72 -3.69 6.63
C ILE A 13 5.34 -3.25 5.31
N PHE A 14 5.63 -4.20 4.42
CA PHE A 14 6.20 -3.89 3.11
C PHE A 14 5.30 -2.95 2.30
N SER A 15 3.99 -3.22 2.24
CA SER A 15 3.04 -2.34 1.55
C SER A 15 2.96 -0.94 2.17
N ALA A 16 2.98 -0.84 3.50
CA ALA A 16 3.01 0.44 4.20
C ALA A 16 4.29 1.24 3.89
N VAL A 17 5.46 0.57 3.86
CA VAL A 17 6.73 1.19 3.49
C VAL A 17 6.70 1.66 2.03
N VAL A 18 6.22 0.84 1.10
CA VAL A 18 6.11 1.23 -0.32
C VAL A 18 5.22 2.46 -0.49
N LEU A 19 4.08 2.51 0.22
CA LEU A 19 3.19 3.67 0.22
C LEU A 19 3.90 4.91 0.77
N ALA A 20 4.55 4.79 1.93
CA ALA A 20 5.28 5.89 2.55
C ALA A 20 6.42 6.41 1.66
N VAL A 21 7.16 5.52 1.01
CA VAL A 21 8.24 5.87 0.07
C VAL A 21 7.67 6.63 -1.14
N GLY A 22 6.52 6.22 -1.68
CA GLY A 22 5.87 6.93 -2.78
C GLY A 22 5.51 8.37 -2.42
N ILE A 23 4.94 8.59 -1.22
CA ILE A 23 4.59 9.92 -0.73
C ILE A 23 5.84 10.76 -0.47
N LEU A 24 6.84 10.20 0.23
CA LEU A 24 8.08 10.90 0.55
C LEU A 24 8.86 11.27 -0.70
N PHE A 25 8.88 10.40 -1.72
CA PHE A 25 9.50 10.68 -3.01
C PHE A 25 8.89 11.91 -3.68
N TYR A 26 7.56 11.99 -3.72
CA TYR A 26 6.86 13.13 -4.32
C TYR A 26 7.16 14.45 -3.59
N ILE A 27 7.10 14.43 -2.26
CA ILE A 27 7.40 15.61 -1.43
C ILE A 27 8.87 16.02 -1.58
N ALA A 28 9.80 15.06 -1.52
CA ALA A 28 11.23 15.32 -1.66
C ALA A 28 11.56 15.91 -3.04
N TRP A 29 10.91 15.44 -4.11
CA TRP A 29 11.08 15.99 -5.45
C TRP A 29 10.61 17.45 -5.52
N GLY A 30 9.38 17.71 -5.08
CA GLY A 30 8.81 19.06 -5.08
C GLY A 30 9.64 20.05 -4.24
N ALA A 31 10.18 19.60 -3.11
CA ALA A 31 11.04 20.40 -2.24
C ALA A 31 12.43 20.66 -2.84
N THR A 32 13.02 19.68 -3.54
CA THR A 32 14.39 19.79 -4.08
C THR A 32 14.43 20.61 -5.36
N TYR A 33 13.49 20.38 -6.27
CA TYR A 33 13.51 20.98 -7.60
C TYR A 33 12.51 22.14 -7.76
N GLY A 34 11.61 22.34 -6.80
CA GLY A 34 10.54 23.35 -6.89
C GLY A 34 9.47 23.03 -7.94
N VAL A 35 9.57 21.88 -8.60
CA VAL A 35 8.66 21.43 -9.63
C VAL A 35 7.74 20.37 -9.04
N TRP A 36 6.46 20.72 -8.92
CA TRP A 36 5.42 19.83 -8.41
C TRP A 36 4.68 19.13 -9.56
N ALA A 37 4.52 19.81 -10.69
CA ALA A 37 3.79 19.34 -11.85
C ALA A 37 4.72 18.76 -12.93
N ASP A 38 5.36 17.64 -12.62
CA ASP A 38 6.21 16.90 -13.57
C ASP A 38 5.58 15.55 -13.93
N ILE A 39 5.44 15.29 -15.24
CA ILE A 39 4.78 14.09 -15.77
C ILE A 39 5.53 12.81 -15.36
N GLY A 40 6.86 12.85 -15.27
CA GLY A 40 7.69 11.71 -14.91
C GLY A 40 7.56 11.37 -13.43
N VAL A 41 7.55 12.40 -12.59
CA VAL A 41 7.39 12.26 -11.13
C VAL A 41 6.01 11.72 -10.80
N TYR A 42 4.96 12.24 -11.45
CA TYR A 42 3.61 11.73 -11.28
C TYR A 42 3.47 10.28 -11.71
N SER A 43 4.09 9.91 -12.84
CA SER A 43 4.07 8.53 -13.33
C SER A 43 4.67 7.55 -12.32
N LEU A 44 5.82 7.91 -11.73
CA LEU A 44 6.45 7.08 -10.69
C LEU A 44 5.60 7.05 -9.41
N THR A 45 5.17 8.23 -8.94
CA THR A 45 4.43 8.40 -7.69
C THR A 45 3.11 7.62 -7.71
N ILE A 46 2.35 7.69 -8.80
CA ILE A 46 1.09 6.95 -8.96
C ILE A 46 1.31 5.45 -8.84
N ILE A 47 2.37 4.91 -9.44
CA ILE A 47 2.66 3.47 -9.36
C ILE A 47 2.98 3.08 -7.91
N LEU A 48 3.88 3.80 -7.23
CA LEU A 48 4.24 3.50 -5.85
C LEU A 48 3.05 3.64 -4.88
N VAL A 49 2.27 4.71 -5.02
CA VAL A 49 1.09 4.95 -4.17
C VAL A 49 -0.01 3.93 -4.46
N ALA A 50 -0.29 3.62 -5.73
CA ALA A 50 -1.32 2.66 -6.08
C ALA A 50 -0.97 1.24 -5.61
N PHE A 51 0.28 0.79 -5.81
CA PHE A 51 0.73 -0.52 -5.32
C PHE A 51 0.80 -0.58 -3.80
N GLY A 52 1.30 0.48 -3.15
CA GLY A 52 1.33 0.57 -1.69
C GLY A 52 -0.08 0.55 -1.09
N ALA A 53 -1.01 1.33 -1.65
CA ALA A 53 -2.40 1.37 -1.22
C ALA A 53 -3.11 0.05 -1.47
N ALA A 54 -2.99 -0.53 -2.67
CA ALA A 54 -3.58 -1.81 -3.00
C ALA A 54 -3.03 -2.94 -2.12
N GLY A 55 -1.72 -2.95 -1.84
CA GLY A 55 -1.10 -3.94 -0.96
C GLY A 55 -1.57 -3.82 0.50
N LEU A 56 -1.74 -2.59 0.99
CA LEU A 56 -2.33 -2.35 2.31
C LEU A 56 -3.80 -2.81 2.35
N LEU A 57 -4.58 -2.47 1.33
CA LEU A 57 -5.99 -2.86 1.23
C LEU A 57 -6.15 -4.39 1.14
N LEU A 58 -5.26 -5.06 0.42
CA LEU A 58 -5.21 -6.51 0.33
C LEU A 58 -4.82 -7.13 1.67
N SER A 59 -3.88 -6.52 2.41
CA SER A 59 -3.51 -7.00 3.75
C SER A 59 -4.64 -6.88 4.78
N TRP A 60 -5.60 -5.98 4.54
CA TRP A 60 -6.82 -5.87 5.34
C TRP A 60 -7.89 -6.89 4.96
N THR A 61 -7.79 -7.50 3.77
CA THR A 61 -8.65 -8.62 3.42
C THR A 61 -8.06 -9.91 4.01
N PRO A 62 -8.74 -10.58 4.95
CA PRO A 62 -8.29 -11.89 5.39
C PRO A 62 -8.26 -12.85 4.19
N ASP A 63 -7.10 -13.48 3.97
CA ASP A 63 -6.88 -14.44 2.89
C ASP A 63 -8.05 -15.45 2.84
N LYS A 64 -8.80 -15.44 1.74
CA LYS A 64 -9.96 -16.33 1.55
C LYS A 64 -9.56 -17.80 1.33
N GLU A 65 -8.27 -18.13 1.36
CA GLU A 65 -7.79 -19.51 1.18
C GLU A 65 -8.21 -20.45 2.32
N GLU A 66 -8.46 -19.95 3.54
CA GLU A 66 -8.97 -20.80 4.63
C GLU A 66 -10.45 -21.18 4.48
N GLN A 67 -11.21 -20.47 3.64
CA GLN A 67 -12.64 -20.73 3.41
C GLN A 67 -12.88 -21.95 2.49
N HIS A 68 -11.93 -22.27 1.60
CA HIS A 68 -12.05 -23.43 0.70
C HIS A 68 -11.66 -24.76 1.36
N VAL A 69 -10.85 -24.76 2.42
CA VAL A 69 -10.51 -25.97 3.18
C VAL A 69 -11.59 -26.33 4.20
N SER A 70 -12.24 -25.32 4.81
CA SER A 70 -13.32 -25.54 5.79
C SER A 70 -14.61 -26.10 5.15
N LYS A 71 -14.97 -25.64 3.94
CA LYS A 71 -16.19 -26.09 3.26
C LYS A 71 -16.15 -27.54 2.76
N LYS A 72 -14.97 -28.17 2.71
CA LYS A 72 -14.80 -29.59 2.32
C LYS A 72 -14.94 -30.56 3.50
N ARG A 73 -15.09 -30.07 4.74
CA ARG A 73 -15.31 -30.88 5.96
C ARG A 73 -16.70 -30.70 6.59
N ARG A 74 -17.70 -30.23 5.84
CA ARG A 74 -19.11 -30.31 6.23
C ARG A 74 -19.89 -31.09 5.18
#